data_AF-A0A183I7F5-F1
#
_entry.id   AF-A0A183I7F5-F1
#
_cell.length_a   1.000
_cell.length_b   1.000
_cell.length_c   1.000
_cell.angle_alpha   90.00
_cell.angle_beta   90.00
_cell.angle_gamma   90.00
#
_symmetry.space_group_name_H-M   'P 1'
#
loop_
_entity.id
_entity.type
_entity.pdbx_description
1 polymer ?
#
loop_
_entity_poly.entity_id
_entity_poly.type
_entity_poly.pdbx_seq_one_letter_code
_entity_poly.pdbx_strand_id
1 'polypeptide(L)'
;MLLSLQGLSCYHQLISFASFIETTKPYICNSLRVPALTLLLLSKSVICSENDHSIVCDDFISYKFPRAIEFFTVVEQASATRRQLARALKKSLEGDLSNSHALAKSIVSFLRSDVEYILTRRACPGENIELGFILPSGEKLNEEDDDEILTSMRIYEAQNDSKVISTIQIVLLQRNSTFYLF
;
A
#
# COMPACT_ATOMS: atom_id res chain seq x y z
N MET A 1 -0.24 34.66 -0.17
CA MET A 1 0.97 33.99 0.34
C MET A 1 1.61 33.28 -0.86
N LEU A 2 2.71 33.81 -1.39
CA LEU A 2 3.39 33.24 -2.56
C LEU A 2 3.98 31.88 -2.16
N LEU A 3 3.38 30.79 -2.62
CA LEU A 3 3.96 29.46 -2.51
C LEU A 3 5.30 29.49 -3.25
N SER A 4 6.41 29.31 -2.55
CA SER A 4 7.70 29.14 -3.20
C SER A 4 7.59 27.95 -4.15
N LEU A 5 7.94 28.13 -5.42
CA LEU A 5 8.08 27.06 -6.43
C LEU A 5 9.16 26.01 -6.08
N GLN A 6 9.72 26.09 -4.87
CA GLN A 6 10.72 25.17 -4.34
C GLN A 6 10.14 23.75 -4.33
N GLY A 7 10.76 22.85 -5.10
CA GLY A 7 10.38 21.44 -5.13
C GLY A 7 9.37 21.05 -6.21
N LEU A 8 8.98 21.97 -7.10
CA LEU A 8 8.22 21.62 -8.30
C LEU A 8 9.13 20.84 -9.29
N SER A 9 8.71 19.66 -9.71
CA SER A 9 9.45 18.83 -10.67
C SER A 9 8.54 17.75 -11.27
N CYS A 10 8.82 17.34 -12.51
CA CYS A 10 8.20 16.15 -13.13
C CYS A 10 9.05 14.87 -12.96
N TYR A 11 10.22 14.96 -12.33
CA TYR A 11 11.17 13.85 -12.16
C TYR A 11 11.36 13.42 -10.71
N HIS A 12 10.34 13.58 -9.87
CA HIS A 12 10.40 13.11 -8.48
C HIS A 12 10.60 11.59 -8.44
N GLN A 13 11.58 11.16 -7.63
CA GLN A 13 11.93 9.75 -7.46
C GLN A 13 11.77 9.33 -6.00
N LEU A 14 11.30 8.10 -5.81
CA LEU A 14 11.27 7.42 -4.51
C LEU A 14 12.33 6.32 -4.48
N ILE A 15 12.82 6.02 -3.29
CA ILE A 15 13.71 4.88 -3.06
C ILE A 15 12.85 3.69 -2.63
N SER A 16 12.79 2.67 -3.49
CA SER A 16 12.30 1.35 -3.12
C SER A 16 13.49 0.48 -2.70
N PHE A 17 13.29 -0.44 -1.77
CA PHE A 17 14.33 -1.33 -1.29
C PHE A 17 13.77 -2.69 -0.89
N ALA A 18 14.57 -3.74 -1.04
CA ALA A 18 14.14 -5.10 -0.71
C ALA A 18 14.43 -5.50 0.75
N SER A 19 15.50 -4.96 1.33
CA SER A 19 15.88 -5.28 2.71
C SER A 19 16.60 -4.11 3.37
N PHE A 20 16.65 -4.13 4.70
CA PHE A 20 17.49 -3.25 5.48
C PHE A 20 18.28 -4.05 6.51
N ILE A 21 19.44 -3.53 6.90
CA ILE A 21 20.29 -4.12 7.94
C ILE A 21 20.29 -3.16 9.12
N GLU A 22 19.91 -3.67 10.29
CA GLU A 22 19.98 -2.93 11.53
C GLU A 22 21.34 -3.15 12.20
N THR A 23 22.06 -2.05 12.41
CA THR A 23 23.33 -2.02 13.16
C THR A 23 23.22 -0.92 14.23
N THR A 24 24.17 0.00 14.33
CA THR A 24 24.00 1.25 15.07
C THR A 24 23.08 2.25 14.36
N LYS A 25 22.94 2.13 13.03
CA LYS A 25 21.99 2.87 12.19
C LYS A 25 21.40 1.91 11.14
N PRO A 26 20.14 2.09 10.71
CA PRO A 26 19.56 1.26 9.67
C PRO A 26 20.19 1.57 8.31
N TYR A 27 20.64 0.53 7.61
CA TYR A 27 21.18 0.60 6.26
C TYR A 27 20.20 0.00 5.27
N ILE A 28 19.90 0.73 4.20
CA ILE A 28 19.05 0.23 3.11
C ILE A 28 19.89 -0.63 2.17
N CYS A 29 19.40 -1.81 1.81
CA CYS A 29 20.04 -2.74 0.89
C CYS A 29 19.15 -3.00 -0.33
N ASN A 30 19.78 -3.26 -1.49
CA ASN A 30 19.08 -3.53 -2.75
C ASN A 30 18.07 -2.43 -3.10
N SER A 31 18.58 -1.19 -3.15
CA SER A 31 17.75 -0.01 -3.43
C SER A 31 17.62 0.27 -4.92
N LEU A 32 16.44 0.71 -5.33
CA LEU A 32 16.08 1.11 -6.69
C LEU A 32 15.38 2.45 -6.63
N ARG A 33 15.69 3.34 -7.58
CA ARG A 33 14.93 4.57 -7.76
C ARG A 33 13.74 4.30 -8.66
N VAL A 34 12.56 4.68 -8.21
CA VAL A 34 11.31 4.54 -8.95
C VAL A 34 10.64 5.91 -9.13
N PRO A 35 9.92 6.17 -10.23
CA PRO A 35 9.12 7.39 -10.36
C PRO A 35 8.14 7.51 -9.18
N ALA A 36 8.00 8.70 -8.60
CA ALA A 36 7.13 8.86 -7.44
C ALA A 36 5.67 8.53 -7.75
N LEU A 37 5.22 8.81 -8.98
CA LEU A 37 3.89 8.43 -9.47
C LEU A 37 3.56 6.93 -9.33
N THR A 38 4.57 6.05 -9.20
CA THR A 38 4.36 4.62 -8.92
C THR A 38 3.52 4.39 -7.67
N LEU A 39 3.65 5.24 -6.64
CA LEU A 39 2.86 5.13 -5.41
C LEU A 39 1.36 5.27 -5.69
N LEU A 40 0.94 6.13 -6.62
CA LEU A 40 -0.47 6.29 -6.99
C LEU A 40 -1.08 4.99 -7.53
N LEU A 41 -0.28 4.11 -8.12
CA LEU A 41 -0.75 2.82 -8.63
C LEU A 41 -0.75 1.72 -7.56
N LEU A 42 0.21 1.74 -6.64
CA LEU A 42 0.47 0.64 -5.70
C LEU A 42 0.00 0.90 -4.27
N SER A 43 -0.27 2.16 -3.90
CA SER A 43 -0.74 2.52 -2.56
C SER A 43 -2.08 1.89 -2.24
N LYS A 44 -2.23 1.47 -0.98
CA LYS A 44 -3.48 0.95 -0.44
C LYS A 44 -4.53 2.06 -0.37
N SER A 45 -4.16 3.21 0.18
CA SER A 45 -5.02 4.38 0.31
C SER A 45 -4.54 5.52 -0.60
N VAL A 46 -5.47 6.09 -1.37
CA VAL A 46 -5.23 7.29 -2.19
C VAL A 46 -6.38 8.26 -1.95
N ILE A 47 -6.09 9.36 -1.29
CA ILE A 47 -7.07 10.40 -0.93
C ILE A 47 -6.80 11.62 -1.79
N CYS A 48 -7.80 12.04 -2.56
CA CYS A 48 -7.73 13.22 -3.42
C CYS A 48 -8.47 14.39 -2.76
N SER A 49 -7.87 15.57 -2.76
CA SER A 49 -8.48 16.83 -2.33
C SER A 49 -8.56 17.79 -3.52
N GLU A 50 -9.78 17.98 -4.04
CA GLU A 50 -10.00 18.86 -5.20
C GLU A 50 -9.73 20.32 -4.88
N ASN A 51 -10.14 20.79 -3.70
CA ASN A 51 -9.96 22.18 -3.25
C ASN A 51 -8.48 22.57 -3.16
N ASP A 52 -7.65 21.61 -2.77
CA ASP A 52 -6.22 21.81 -2.57
C ASP A 52 -5.39 21.27 -3.74
N HIS A 53 -6.01 20.71 -4.79
CA HIS A 53 -5.30 20.06 -5.91
C HIS A 53 -4.17 19.15 -5.40
N SER A 54 -4.48 18.32 -4.41
CA SER A 54 -3.50 17.47 -3.74
C SER A 54 -3.98 16.04 -3.63
N ILE A 55 -3.02 15.12 -3.64
CA ILE A 55 -3.24 13.69 -3.50
C ILE A 55 -2.38 13.20 -2.34
N VAL A 56 -2.93 12.38 -1.46
CA VAL A 56 -2.21 11.77 -0.34
C VAL A 56 -2.24 10.25 -0.52
N CYS A 57 -1.07 9.63 -0.44
CA CYS A 57 -0.87 8.19 -0.55
C CYS A 57 -0.45 7.61 0.80
N ASP A 58 -1.21 6.63 1.28
CA ASP A 58 -0.95 5.88 2.53
C ASP A 58 -0.62 6.79 3.74
N ASP A 59 -1.15 8.01 3.73
CA ASP A 59 -0.95 9.07 4.72
C ASP A 59 0.48 9.56 4.96
N PHE A 60 1.47 9.10 4.18
CA PHE A 60 2.89 9.45 4.36
C PHE A 60 3.51 10.23 3.19
N ILE A 61 2.91 10.20 1.99
CA ILE A 61 3.33 11.03 0.84
C ILE A 61 2.18 11.90 0.37
N SER A 62 2.49 13.16 0.07
CA SER A 62 1.57 14.10 -0.56
C SER A 62 2.14 14.63 -1.88
N TYR A 63 1.29 14.65 -2.89
CA TYR A 63 1.49 15.30 -4.18
C TYR A 63 0.67 16.57 -4.19
N LYS A 64 1.28 17.69 -4.53
CA LYS A 64 0.60 18.98 -4.64
C LYS A 64 0.83 19.54 -6.03
N PHE A 65 -0.25 19.81 -6.74
CA PHE A 65 -0.20 20.29 -8.13
C PHE A 65 -0.41 21.81 -8.17
N PRO A 66 0.36 22.54 -9.01
CA PRO A 66 0.18 23.98 -9.17
C PRO A 66 -1.08 24.31 -9.97
N ARG A 67 -1.52 23.41 -10.87
CA ARG A 67 -2.68 23.63 -11.74
C ARG A 67 -3.73 22.53 -11.56
N ALA A 68 -5.00 22.94 -11.51
CA ALA A 68 -6.14 22.01 -11.41
C ALA A 68 -6.15 21.00 -12.57
N ILE A 69 -5.82 21.43 -13.79
CA ILE A 69 -5.81 20.56 -14.98
C ILE A 69 -4.84 19.39 -14.84
N GLU A 70 -3.66 19.62 -14.26
CA GLU A 70 -2.66 18.58 -14.00
C GLU A 70 -3.15 17.59 -12.95
N PHE A 71 -3.72 18.10 -11.86
CA PHE A 71 -4.33 17.30 -10.82
C PHE A 71 -5.41 16.36 -11.39
N PHE A 72 -6.41 16.89 -12.11
CA PHE A 72 -7.48 16.06 -12.67
C PHE A 72 -6.96 15.06 -13.71
N THR A 73 -6.00 15.46 -14.54
CA THR A 73 -5.36 14.55 -15.52
C THR A 73 -4.67 13.39 -14.82
N VAL A 74 -3.88 13.66 -13.77
CA VAL A 74 -3.17 12.61 -13.02
C VAL A 74 -4.16 11.70 -12.30
N VAL A 75 -5.19 12.24 -11.66
CA VAL A 75 -6.23 11.45 -10.98
C VAL A 75 -6.95 10.53 -11.97
N GLU A 76 -7.35 11.05 -13.13
CA GLU A 76 -8.03 10.27 -14.16
C GLU A 76 -7.13 9.13 -14.67
N GLN A 77 -5.89 9.45 -15.08
CA GLN A 77 -4.93 8.46 -15.58
C GLN A 77 -4.57 7.41 -14.52
N ALA A 78 -4.32 7.82 -13.28
CA ALA A 78 -4.02 6.92 -12.18
C ALA A 78 -5.19 5.97 -11.92
N SER A 79 -6.43 6.49 -11.86
CA SER A 79 -7.62 5.69 -11.62
C SER A 79 -7.87 4.68 -12.74
N ALA A 80 -7.69 5.09 -14.00
CA ALA A 80 -7.84 4.22 -15.16
C ALA A 80 -6.78 3.11 -15.16
N THR A 81 -5.52 3.46 -14.89
CA THR A 81 -4.39 2.53 -14.83
C THR A 81 -4.54 1.54 -13.68
N ARG A 82 -4.95 1.97 -12.48
CA ARG A 82 -5.26 1.09 -11.34
C ARG A 82 -6.35 0.08 -11.68
N ARG A 83 -7.44 0.53 -12.32
CA ARG A 83 -8.53 -0.37 -12.75
C ARG A 83 -8.04 -1.40 -13.76
N GLN A 84 -7.22 -1.00 -14.73
CA GLN A 84 -6.62 -1.91 -15.70
C GLN A 84 -5.70 -2.92 -15.04
N LEU A 85 -4.84 -2.46 -14.11
CA LEU A 85 -3.94 -3.32 -13.33
C LEU A 85 -4.72 -4.36 -12.52
N ALA A 86 -5.73 -3.93 -11.75
CA ALA A 86 -6.55 -4.84 -10.95
C ALA A 86 -7.27 -5.90 -11.81
N ARG A 87 -7.81 -5.50 -12.97
CA ARG A 87 -8.44 -6.43 -13.93
C ARG A 87 -7.44 -7.43 -14.49
N ALA A 88 -6.24 -6.99 -14.84
CA ALA A 88 -5.21 -7.86 -15.38
C ALA A 88 -4.67 -8.84 -14.33
N LEU A 89 -4.50 -8.40 -13.08
CA LEU A 89 -4.11 -9.28 -11.97
C LEU A 89 -5.17 -10.36 -11.74
N LYS A 90 -6.46 -10.00 -11.75
CA LYS A 90 -7.56 -10.96 -11.66
C LYS A 90 -7.52 -12.00 -12.78
N LYS A 91 -7.38 -11.56 -14.04
CA LYS A 91 -7.26 -12.45 -15.20
C LYS A 91 -6.02 -13.35 -15.15
N SER A 92 -4.90 -12.81 -14.68
CA SER A 92 -3.66 -13.57 -14.52
C SER A 92 -3.82 -14.71 -13.51
N LEU A 93 -4.63 -14.50 -12.47
CA LEU A 93 -4.97 -15.56 -11.51
C LEU A 93 -5.85 -16.65 -12.14
N GLU A 94 -6.67 -16.29 -13.12
CA GLU A 94 -7.48 -17.20 -13.95
C GLU A 94 -6.66 -17.88 -15.07
N GLY A 95 -5.37 -17.55 -15.21
CA GLY A 95 -4.47 -18.10 -16.24
C GLY A 95 -4.49 -17.37 -17.58
N ASP A 96 -5.21 -16.24 -17.69
CA ASP A 96 -5.28 -15.41 -18.88
C ASP A 96 -4.24 -14.27 -18.81
N LEU A 97 -3.16 -14.39 -19.60
CA LEU A 97 -2.11 -13.38 -19.75
C LEU A 97 -2.32 -12.46 -20.97
N SER A 98 -3.47 -12.57 -21.64
CA SER A 98 -3.79 -11.73 -22.79
C SER A 98 -3.82 -10.24 -22.38
N ASN A 99 -3.24 -9.38 -23.21
CA ASN A 99 -3.16 -7.92 -23.01
C ASN A 99 -2.18 -7.40 -21.93
N SER A 100 -1.31 -8.25 -21.38
CA SER A 100 -0.23 -7.82 -20.46
C SER A 100 0.64 -6.69 -21.03
N HIS A 101 0.95 -6.74 -22.34
CA HIS A 101 1.73 -5.70 -23.01
C HIS A 101 1.01 -4.34 -23.09
N ALA A 102 -0.31 -4.33 -23.32
CA ALA A 102 -1.08 -3.09 -23.37
C ALA A 102 -1.14 -2.41 -22.00
N LEU A 103 -1.29 -3.21 -20.93
CA LEU A 103 -1.20 -2.72 -19.56
C LEU A 103 0.20 -2.16 -19.26
N ALA A 104 1.26 -2.90 -19.60
CA ALA A 104 2.62 -2.44 -19.38
C ALA A 104 2.89 -1.09 -20.07
N LYS A 105 2.40 -0.93 -21.30
CA LYS A 105 2.47 0.35 -22.04
C LYS A 105 1.69 1.46 -21.34
N SER A 106 0.49 1.17 -20.83
CA SER A 106 -0.34 2.13 -20.08
C SER A 106 0.35 2.60 -18.80
N ILE A 107 0.85 1.66 -17.99
CA ILE A 107 1.64 1.95 -16.78
C ILE A 107 2.85 2.80 -17.11
N VAL A 108 3.64 2.38 -18.10
CA VAL A 108 4.84 3.11 -18.51
C VAL A 108 4.51 4.52 -19.00
N SER A 109 3.42 4.68 -19.75
CA SER A 109 2.95 5.99 -20.21
C SER A 109 2.59 6.89 -19.03
N PHE A 110 1.87 6.38 -18.04
CA PHE A 110 1.51 7.12 -16.83
C PHE A 110 2.73 7.51 -15.99
N LEU A 111 3.67 6.57 -15.78
CA LEU A 111 4.88 6.84 -14.99
C LEU A 111 5.84 7.81 -15.66
N ARG A 112 5.69 8.05 -16.97
CA ARG A 112 6.45 9.02 -17.77
C ARG A 112 5.66 10.29 -18.09
N SER A 113 4.51 10.49 -17.46
CA SER A 113 3.72 11.72 -17.65
C SER A 113 4.56 12.94 -17.25
N ASP A 114 4.66 13.90 -18.16
CA ASP A 114 5.38 15.17 -17.96
C ASP A 114 4.51 16.16 -17.20
N VAL A 115 4.23 15.83 -15.93
CA VAL A 115 3.40 16.64 -15.04
C VAL A 115 4.26 17.14 -13.90
N GLU A 116 4.24 18.45 -13.68
CA GLU A 116 4.98 19.07 -12.60
C GLU A 116 4.16 19.04 -11.30
N TYR A 117 4.77 18.55 -10.23
CA TYR A 117 4.16 18.55 -8.91
C TYR A 117 5.21 18.74 -7.82
N ILE A 118 4.75 19.08 -6.62
CA ILE A 118 5.56 19.13 -5.42
C ILE A 118 5.31 17.83 -4.66
N LEU A 119 6.38 17.16 -4.25
CA LEU A 119 6.34 15.93 -3.47
C LEU A 119 6.80 16.21 -2.03
N THR A 120 5.95 15.89 -1.06
CA THR A 120 6.24 16.12 0.36
C THR A 120 6.01 14.86 1.18
N ARG A 121 6.96 14.53 2.07
CA ARG A 121 6.76 13.50 3.10
C ARG A 121 5.93 14.08 4.24
N ARG A 122 4.84 13.43 4.61
CA ARG A 122 4.05 13.76 5.80
C ARG A 122 4.67 13.07 7.02
N ALA A 123 5.00 13.86 8.05
CA ALA A 123 5.62 13.37 9.28
C ALA A 123 4.58 12.79 10.27
N CYS A 124 3.34 13.27 10.20
CA CYS A 124 2.21 12.77 10.95
C CYS A 124 1.04 12.51 9.99
N PRO A 125 0.49 11.29 9.95
CA PRO A 125 -0.82 11.08 9.36
C PRO A 125 -1.87 11.83 10.20
N GLY A 126 -3.00 12.23 9.59
CA GLY A 126 -3.96 13.14 10.24
C GLY A 126 -4.55 12.57 11.53
N GLU A 127 -4.98 13.43 12.46
CA GLU A 127 -5.51 13.02 13.78
C GLU A 127 -6.78 12.14 13.70
N ASN A 128 -7.42 12.02 12.53
CA ASN A 128 -8.55 11.14 12.26
C ASN A 128 -8.13 9.80 11.63
N ILE A 129 -7.17 9.10 12.24
CA ILE A 129 -6.94 7.69 11.91
C ILE A 129 -7.71 6.87 12.91
N GLU A 130 -8.78 6.23 12.46
CA GLU A 130 -9.34 5.13 13.21
C GLU A 130 -8.34 3.97 13.21
N LEU A 131 -7.67 3.77 14.34
CA LEU A 131 -6.87 2.58 14.58
C LEU A 131 -7.82 1.38 14.73
N GLY A 132 -7.52 0.29 14.04
CA GLY A 132 -8.28 -0.95 14.08
C GLY A 132 -7.78 -1.94 13.02
N PHE A 133 -8.12 -3.21 13.19
CA PHE A 133 -7.87 -4.20 12.16
C PHE A 133 -8.91 -4.05 11.05
N ILE A 134 -8.47 -3.87 9.80
CA ILE A 134 -9.36 -3.73 8.64
C ILE A 134 -9.30 -5.02 7.84
N LEU A 135 -10.45 -5.65 7.63
CA LEU A 135 -10.60 -6.85 6.82
C LEU A 135 -10.22 -6.59 5.35
N PRO A 136 -9.90 -7.64 4.58
CA PRO A 136 -9.75 -7.53 3.12
C PRO A 136 -10.98 -6.98 2.39
N SER A 137 -12.17 -7.04 3.02
CA SER A 137 -13.42 -6.43 2.53
C SER A 137 -13.44 -4.90 2.67
N GLY A 138 -12.56 -4.31 3.47
CA GLY A 138 -12.56 -2.89 3.82
C GLY A 138 -13.36 -2.56 5.08
N GLU A 139 -13.99 -3.54 5.71
CA GLU A 139 -14.71 -3.39 6.98
C GLU A 139 -13.74 -3.39 8.17
N LYS A 140 -14.06 -2.61 9.21
CA LYS A 140 -13.30 -2.61 10.47
C LYS A 140 -13.74 -3.82 11.30
N LEU A 141 -12.78 -4.58 11.81
CA LEU A 141 -13.02 -5.59 12.84
C LEU A 141 -13.41 -4.88 14.13
N ASN A 142 -14.61 -5.14 14.61
CA ASN A 142 -15.06 -4.69 15.91
C ASN A 142 -14.42 -5.58 16.97
N GLU A 143 -13.60 -5.00 17.85
CA GLU A 143 -12.98 -5.73 18.97
C GLU A 143 -14.03 -6.21 20.00
N GLU A 144 -15.28 -5.74 19.92
CA GLU A 144 -16.39 -6.19 20.77
C GLU A 144 -16.92 -7.59 20.38
N ASP A 145 -16.62 -8.07 19.17
CA ASP A 145 -17.00 -9.43 18.73
C ASP A 145 -16.04 -10.51 19.29
N ASP A 146 -14.89 -10.11 19.86
CA ASP A 146 -13.87 -11.03 20.38
C ASP A 146 -14.25 -11.67 21.72
N ASP A 147 -15.13 -11.05 22.52
CA ASP A 147 -15.56 -11.60 23.81
C ASP A 147 -16.40 -12.88 23.64
N GLU A 148 -17.22 -12.97 22.59
CA GLU A 148 -17.97 -14.20 22.27
C GLU A 148 -17.05 -15.30 21.72
N ILE A 149 -16.03 -14.95 20.93
CA ILE A 149 -15.07 -15.90 20.35
C ILE A 149 -14.12 -16.44 21.43
N LEU A 150 -13.61 -15.60 22.33
CA LEU A 150 -12.80 -16.00 23.48
C LEU A 150 -13.59 -16.88 24.45
N THR A 151 -14.87 -16.58 24.67
CA THR A 151 -15.75 -17.42 25.49
C THR A 151 -15.97 -18.79 24.84
N SER A 152 -16.16 -18.82 23.52
CA SER A 152 -16.31 -20.06 22.75
C SER A 152 -15.03 -20.91 22.78
N MET A 153 -13.85 -20.31 22.61
CA MET A 153 -12.56 -21.03 22.66
C MET A 153 -12.27 -21.62 24.04
N ARG A 154 -12.56 -20.89 25.14
CA ARG A 154 -12.38 -21.40 26.51
C ARG A 154 -13.25 -22.64 26.79
N ILE A 155 -14.44 -22.73 26.18
CA ILE A 155 -15.33 -23.89 26.30
C ILE A 155 -14.78 -25.10 25.54
N TYR A 156 -14.14 -24.89 24.38
CA TYR A 156 -13.51 -25.97 23.60
C TYR A 156 -12.20 -26.48 24.24
N GLU A 157 -11.39 -25.61 24.83
CA GLU A 157 -10.13 -26.00 25.49
C GLU A 157 -10.38 -26.87 26.74
N ALA A 158 -11.41 -26.55 27.52
CA ALA A 158 -11.79 -27.35 28.70
C ALA A 158 -12.21 -28.80 28.38
N GLN A 159 -12.56 -29.10 27.13
CA GLN A 159 -12.96 -30.45 26.71
C GLN A 159 -11.82 -31.30 26.14
N ASN A 160 -10.65 -30.71 25.84
CA ASN A 160 -9.59 -31.39 25.06
C ASN A 160 -8.28 -31.66 25.81
N ASP A 161 -8.23 -31.39 27.12
CA ASP A 161 -7.05 -31.55 27.99
C ASP A 161 -6.52 -32.98 28.16
N SER A 162 -7.07 -33.98 27.45
CA SER A 162 -6.58 -35.37 27.49
C SER A 162 -5.69 -35.78 26.32
N LYS A 163 -5.50 -34.96 25.26
CA LYS A 163 -4.84 -35.44 24.02
C LYS A 163 -3.77 -34.57 23.36
N VAL A 164 -3.42 -33.39 23.87
CA VAL A 164 -2.59 -32.41 23.13
C VAL A 164 -1.13 -32.28 23.63
N ILE A 165 -0.64 -33.20 24.46
CA ILE A 165 0.77 -33.13 24.93
C ILE A 165 1.78 -33.76 23.94
N SER A 166 1.34 -34.54 22.95
CA SER A 166 2.29 -35.17 21.99
C SER A 166 2.57 -34.36 20.71
N THR A 167 1.73 -33.38 20.34
CA THR A 167 1.84 -32.70 19.02
C THR A 167 2.73 -31.45 19.06
N ILE A 168 2.89 -30.80 20.22
CA ILE A 168 3.57 -29.50 20.33
C ILE A 168 5.09 -29.60 20.11
N GLN A 169 5.69 -30.79 20.30
CA GLN A 169 7.13 -30.98 20.11
C GLN A 169 7.58 -31.05 18.64
N ILE A 170 6.66 -31.20 17.68
CA ILE A 170 6.99 -31.33 16.25
C ILE A 170 6.94 -29.99 15.50
N VAL A 171 6.14 -29.01 15.95
CA VAL A 171 5.93 -27.74 15.20
C VAL A 171 7.04 -26.71 15.44
N LEU A 172 7.76 -26.78 16.57
CA LEU A 172 8.83 -25.83 16.90
C LEU A 172 10.10 -25.94 16.03
N LEU A 173 10.22 -26.97 15.20
CA LEU A 173 11.38 -27.18 14.30
C LEU A 173 11.18 -26.71 12.84
N GLN A 174 10.03 -26.12 12.49
CA GLN A 174 9.79 -25.61 11.11
C GLN A 174 9.66 -24.09 10.98
N ARG A 175 9.99 -23.31 12.02
CA ARG A 175 10.09 -21.84 11.91
C ARG A 175 11.35 -21.43 11.15
N ASN A 176 11.30 -21.47 9.82
CA ASN A 176 12.12 -20.67 8.93
C ASN A 176 11.46 -20.59 7.54
N SER A 177 10.54 -19.64 7.35
CA SER A 177 10.22 -18.94 6.09
C SER A 177 8.91 -18.16 6.29
N THR A 178 9.01 -16.89 6.68
CA THR A 178 7.86 -15.98 6.71
C THR A 178 7.59 -15.50 5.29
N PHE A 179 6.53 -16.00 4.65
CA PHE A 179 5.95 -15.41 3.46
C PHE A 179 5.04 -14.24 3.89
N TYR A 180 5.29 -13.06 3.34
CA TYR A 180 4.29 -12.00 3.26
C TYR A 180 3.61 -12.13 1.90
N LEU A 181 2.28 -12.23 1.88
CA LEU A 181 1.50 -12.23 0.65
C LEU A 181 0.24 -11.36 0.82
N PHE A 182 0.18 -10.32 -0.03
CA PHE A 182 -0.90 -9.38 -0.42
C PHE A 182 -1.74 -8.68 0.65
#